data_AF-F2JMC8-F1
#
_entry.id   AF-F2JMC8-F1
#
_cell.length_a   1.000
_cell.length_b   1.000
_cell.length_c   1.000
_cell.angle_alpha   90.00
_cell.angle_beta   90.00
_cell.angle_gamma   90.00
#
_symmetry.space_group_name_H-M   'P 1'
#
loop_
_entity.id
_entity.type
_entity.pdbx_description
1 polymer ?
#
loop_
_entity_poly.entity_id
_entity_poly.type
_entity_poly.pdbx_seq_one_letter_code
_entity_poly.pdbx_strand_id
1 'polypeptide(L)'
;MKKREKGFSLLEAAIALLLFGLILQSLLNFFSQMYVSSKRFDQRTYLVDNARAVNDFVREKIRIAEKVQILVGTAMSNDTITPIKSASDNVEKQGKLYMIQFKTGTDVSAIELIAVPAPDKTKGKYKLVYTVGPDTALISDMIEDIQVKRKKNSDIVEFTCSFNKHGETLEKLKVEETFTESLAYKEKY
;
A
#
# COMPACT_ATOMS: atom_id res chain seq x y z
N MET A 1 15.57 -76.11 7.43
CA MET A 1 15.48 -74.89 8.28
C MET A 1 14.22 -74.13 7.91
N LYS A 2 13.20 -74.07 8.78
CA LYS A 2 12.01 -73.22 8.57
C LYS A 2 12.39 -71.78 8.96
N LYS A 3 12.28 -70.84 8.03
CA LYS A 3 12.38 -69.40 8.33
C LYS A 3 11.26 -69.06 9.33
N ARG A 4 11.61 -68.60 10.54
CA ARG A 4 10.62 -68.00 11.45
C ARG A 4 10.20 -66.68 10.81
N GLU A 5 9.00 -66.64 10.25
CA GLU A 5 8.34 -65.38 9.94
C GLU A 5 8.09 -64.66 11.26
N LYS A 6 8.97 -63.72 11.62
CA LYS A 6 8.75 -62.83 12.76
C LYS A 6 7.67 -61.85 12.34
N GLY A 7 6.40 -62.19 12.62
CA GLY A 7 5.30 -61.25 12.50
C GLY A 7 5.51 -60.07 13.44
N PHE A 8 5.20 -58.86 12.95
CA PHE A 8 5.20 -57.64 13.75
C PHE A 8 4.32 -57.81 15.00
N SER A 9 4.81 -57.39 16.17
CA SER A 9 3.97 -57.35 17.35
C SER A 9 2.94 -56.22 17.24
N LEU A 10 1.75 -56.42 17.83
CA LEU A 10 0.70 -55.40 17.88
C LEU A 10 1.21 -54.08 18.50
N LEU A 11 2.14 -54.19 19.47
CA LEU A 11 2.76 -53.05 20.13
C LEU A 11 3.65 -52.26 19.17
N GLU A 12 4.48 -52.92 18.35
CA GLU A 12 5.32 -52.26 17.35
C GLU A 12 4.46 -51.55 16.29
N ALA A 13 3.34 -52.15 15.87
CA ALA A 13 2.40 -51.53 14.95
C ALA A 13 1.73 -50.28 15.56
N ALA A 14 1.34 -50.33 16.84
CA ALA A 14 0.75 -49.20 17.55
C ALA A 14 1.74 -48.03 17.72
N ILE A 15 3.00 -48.34 18.08
CA ILE A 15 4.06 -47.33 18.19
C ILE A 15 4.36 -46.71 16.82
N ALA A 16 4.43 -47.52 15.76
CA ALA A 16 4.66 -47.03 14.41
C ALA A 16 3.52 -46.09 13.93
N LEU A 17 2.26 -46.42 14.22
CA LEU A 17 1.11 -45.56 13.91
C LEU A 17 1.13 -44.25 14.69
N LEU A 18 1.50 -44.28 15.98
CA LEU A 18 1.64 -43.06 16.78
C LEU A 18 2.75 -42.16 16.24
N LEU A 19 3.92 -42.71 15.94
CA LEU A 19 5.03 -41.97 15.34
C LEU A 19 4.65 -41.40 13.98
N PHE A 20 3.96 -42.18 13.15
CA PHE A 20 3.46 -41.72 11.86
C PHE A 20 2.45 -40.59 12.02
N GLY A 21 1.53 -40.69 12.98
CA GLY A 21 0.56 -39.63 13.28
C GLY A 21 1.24 -38.33 13.72
N LEU A 22 2.24 -38.42 14.60
CA LEU A 22 3.02 -37.26 15.05
C LEU A 22 3.81 -36.60 13.90
N ILE A 23 4.46 -37.41 13.06
CA ILE A 23 5.17 -36.92 11.88
C ILE A 23 4.19 -36.27 10.91
N LEU A 24 3.06 -36.91 10.63
CA LEU A 24 2.05 -36.38 9.71
C LEU A 24 1.45 -35.07 10.22
N GLN A 25 1.14 -34.97 11.52
CA GLN A 25 0.66 -33.73 12.12
C GLN A 25 1.72 -32.61 12.02
N SER A 26 2.98 -32.92 12.29
CA SER A 26 4.09 -31.95 12.16
C SER A 26 4.24 -31.46 10.71
N LEU A 27 4.19 -32.37 9.74
CA LEU A 27 4.25 -32.04 8.31
C LEU A 27 3.05 -31.18 7.89
N LEU A 28 1.83 -31.54 8.27
CA LEU A 28 0.64 -30.77 7.93
C LEU A 28 0.69 -29.35 8.52
N ASN A 29 1.14 -29.22 9.77
CA ASN A 29 1.35 -27.91 10.39
C ASN A 29 2.41 -27.09 9.66
N PHE A 30 3.54 -27.70 9.31
CA PHE A 30 4.60 -27.05 8.56
C PHE A 30 4.10 -26.55 7.19
N PHE A 31 3.43 -27.40 6.41
CA PHE A 31 2.91 -27.02 5.10
C PHE A 31 1.82 -25.94 5.20
N SER A 32 0.95 -26.00 6.21
CA SER A 32 -0.05 -24.96 6.47
C SER A 32 0.61 -23.61 6.75
N GLN A 33 1.61 -23.57 7.65
CA GLN A 33 2.34 -22.34 7.97
C GLN A 33 3.13 -21.80 6.76
N MET A 34 3.79 -22.68 6.01
CA MET A 34 4.55 -22.30 4.82
C MET A 34 3.63 -21.74 3.73
N TYR A 35 2.47 -22.36 3.50
CA TYR A 35 1.47 -21.86 2.57
C TYR A 35 0.96 -20.47 2.95
N VAL A 36 0.62 -20.27 4.22
CA VAL A 36 0.20 -18.97 4.75
C VAL A 36 1.30 -17.91 4.59
N SER A 37 2.55 -18.27 4.90
CA SER A 37 3.71 -17.38 4.76
C SER A 37 3.96 -16.98 3.30
N SER A 38 3.92 -17.95 2.38
CA SER A 38 4.08 -17.68 0.94
C SER A 38 2.99 -16.74 0.43
N LYS A 39 1.73 -16.97 0.81
CA LYS A 39 0.63 -16.07 0.41
C LYS A 39 0.78 -14.65 0.97
N ARG A 40 1.25 -14.50 2.21
CA ARG A 40 1.59 -13.18 2.77
C ARG A 40 2.69 -12.49 1.99
N PHE A 41 3.73 -13.24 1.61
CA PHE A 41 4.85 -12.70 0.84
C PHE A 41 4.42 -12.22 -0.56
N ASP A 42 3.62 -13.00 -1.28
CA ASP A 42 3.08 -12.61 -2.59
C ASP A 42 2.23 -11.33 -2.48
N GLN A 43 1.33 -11.28 -1.48
CA GLN A 43 0.50 -10.11 -1.23
C GLN A 43 1.33 -8.87 -0.89
N ARG A 44 2.36 -9.04 -0.04
CA ARG A 44 3.27 -7.94 0.34
C ARG A 44 4.04 -7.42 -0.87
N THR A 45 4.59 -8.32 -1.68
CA THR A 45 5.33 -7.94 -2.90
C THR A 45 4.43 -7.12 -3.83
N TYR A 46 3.20 -7.57 -4.05
CA TYR A 46 2.23 -6.84 -4.86
C TYR A 46 1.91 -5.45 -4.32
N LEU A 47 1.75 -5.29 -3.00
CA LEU A 47 1.52 -3.97 -2.37
C LEU A 47 2.75 -3.07 -2.45
N VAL A 48 3.96 -3.62 -2.27
CA VAL A 48 5.22 -2.90 -2.42
C VAL A 48 5.40 -2.39 -3.85
N ASP A 49 5.05 -3.18 -4.86
CA ASP A 49 5.16 -2.76 -6.26
C ASP A 49 4.14 -1.65 -6.60
N ASN A 50 2.93 -1.71 -6.03
CA ASN A 50 1.96 -0.61 -6.12
C ASN A 50 2.47 0.66 -5.42
N ALA A 51 3.04 0.52 -4.22
CA ALA A 51 3.63 1.64 -3.49
C ALA A 51 4.78 2.29 -4.27
N ARG A 52 5.64 1.48 -4.89
CA ARG A 52 6.70 1.96 -5.79
C ARG A 52 6.12 2.69 -6.99
N ALA A 53 5.11 2.15 -7.66
CA ALA A 53 4.48 2.82 -8.79
C ALA A 53 3.91 4.20 -8.43
N VAL A 54 3.24 4.31 -7.27
CA VAL A 54 2.75 5.61 -6.78
C VAL A 54 3.91 6.54 -6.43
N ASN A 55 4.96 6.02 -5.78
CA ASN A 55 6.12 6.84 -5.40
C ASN A 55 6.88 7.36 -6.64
N ASP A 56 7.20 6.48 -7.58
CA ASP A 56 7.88 6.83 -8.82
C ASP A 56 7.04 7.84 -9.60
N PHE A 57 5.73 7.66 -9.65
CA PHE A 57 4.83 8.62 -10.29
C PHE A 57 4.86 9.99 -9.61
N VAL A 58 4.72 10.04 -8.28
CA VAL A 58 4.81 11.27 -7.47
C VAL A 58 6.15 11.96 -7.71
N ARG A 59 7.25 11.22 -7.66
CA ARG A 59 8.60 11.73 -7.84
C ARG A 59 8.86 12.21 -9.27
N GLU A 60 8.46 11.47 -10.29
CA GLU A 60 8.73 11.83 -11.68
C GLU A 60 7.85 12.97 -12.15
N LYS A 61 6.55 12.97 -11.84
CA LYS A 61 5.61 13.95 -12.40
C LYS A 61 5.54 15.23 -11.59
N ILE A 62 5.56 15.16 -10.26
CA ILE A 62 5.39 16.34 -9.42
C ILE A 62 6.72 17.10 -9.28
N ARG A 63 7.86 16.41 -9.21
CA ARG A 63 9.17 17.07 -9.05
C ARG A 63 9.58 17.89 -10.28
N ILE A 64 9.16 17.46 -11.47
CA ILE A 64 9.48 18.18 -12.72
C ILE A 64 8.50 19.31 -13.02
N ALA A 65 7.36 19.36 -12.33
CA ALA A 65 6.34 20.37 -12.56
C ALA A 65 6.81 21.76 -12.13
N GLU A 66 6.43 22.76 -12.92
CA GLU A 66 6.76 24.17 -12.66
C GLU A 66 5.91 24.71 -11.51
N LYS A 67 4.62 24.37 -11.51
CA LYS A 67 3.66 24.78 -10.49
C LYS A 67 2.94 23.56 -9.96
N VAL A 68 2.86 23.47 -8.64
CA VAL A 68 2.17 22.39 -7.93
C VAL A 68 1.26 23.00 -6.88
N GLN A 69 -0.01 22.58 -6.86
CA GLN A 69 -1.00 22.92 -5.84
C GLN A 69 -1.55 21.62 -5.28
N ILE A 70 -1.50 21.47 -3.97
CA ILE A 70 -1.96 20.25 -3.30
C ILE A 70 -3.21 20.59 -2.50
N LEU A 71 -4.34 20.00 -2.88
CA LEU A 71 -5.62 20.19 -2.20
C LEU A 71 -5.82 19.06 -1.20
N VAL A 72 -6.09 19.43 0.05
CA VAL A 72 -6.29 18.50 1.15
C VAL A 72 -7.63 18.72 1.84
N GLY A 73 -8.31 17.64 2.19
CA GLY A 73 -9.47 17.68 3.07
C GLY A 73 -9.03 17.65 4.53
N THR A 74 -9.48 18.63 5.32
CA THR A 74 -9.30 18.67 6.78
C THR A 74 -10.64 18.42 7.48
N ALA A 75 -10.63 18.27 8.80
CA ALA A 75 -11.86 18.06 9.57
C ALA A 75 -12.85 19.24 9.50
N MET A 76 -12.39 20.44 9.13
CA MET A 76 -13.20 21.67 9.13
C MET A 76 -13.48 22.22 7.73
N SER A 77 -12.57 22.02 6.77
CA SER A 77 -12.71 22.50 5.39
C SER A 77 -11.71 21.82 4.45
N ASN A 78 -11.83 22.11 3.15
CA ASN A 78 -10.73 21.89 2.21
C ASN A 78 -9.69 23.00 2.39
N ASP A 79 -8.42 22.64 2.31
CA ASP A 79 -7.29 23.57 2.36
C ASP A 79 -6.33 23.29 1.19
N THR A 80 -5.56 24.31 0.80
CA THR A 80 -4.57 24.20 -0.26
C THR A 80 -3.17 24.37 0.34
N ILE A 81 -2.31 23.39 0.13
CA ILE A 81 -0.89 23.46 0.47
C ILE A 81 -0.14 24.00 -0.75
N THR A 82 0.52 25.14 -0.56
CA THR A 82 1.37 25.84 -1.54
C THR A 82 2.74 26.13 -0.92
N PRO A 83 3.75 26.61 -1.67
CA PRO A 83 5.03 27.06 -1.10
C PRO A 83 4.84 28.20 -0.08
N ILE A 84 5.71 28.29 0.95
CA ILE A 84 5.66 29.41 1.90
C ILE A 84 6.18 30.68 1.21
N LYS A 85 5.30 31.65 1.00
CA LYS A 85 5.62 32.96 0.38
C LYS A 85 5.64 34.09 1.39
N SER A 86 4.83 34.00 2.43
CA SER A 86 4.67 35.04 3.45
C SER A 86 4.61 34.43 4.87
N ALA A 87 4.72 35.28 5.89
CA ALA A 87 4.57 34.85 7.28
C ALA A 87 3.19 34.24 7.56
N SER A 88 2.14 34.71 6.87
CA SER A 88 0.78 34.13 6.95
C SER A 88 0.69 32.72 6.35
N ASP A 89 1.54 32.38 5.37
CA ASP A 89 1.59 31.04 4.79
C ASP A 89 2.40 30.07 5.66
N ASN A 90 3.15 30.56 6.63
CA ASN A 90 4.04 29.78 7.48
C ASN A 90 3.29 29.10 8.64
N VAL A 91 2.31 28.28 8.27
CA VAL A 91 1.47 27.51 9.17
C VAL A 91 1.62 26.03 8.82
N GLU A 92 1.59 25.17 9.84
CA GLU A 92 1.53 23.73 9.66
C GLU A 92 0.19 23.36 9.01
N LYS A 93 0.24 22.55 7.94
CA LYS A 93 -0.95 22.06 7.25
C LYS A 93 -0.92 20.54 7.26
N GLN A 94 -2.04 19.92 7.60
CA GLN A 94 -2.21 18.48 7.57
C GLN A 94 -3.63 18.12 7.13
N GLY A 95 -3.75 17.16 6.23
CA GLY A 95 -5.05 16.69 5.77
C GLY A 95 -4.95 15.45 4.89
N LYS A 96 -6.11 14.97 4.44
CA LYS A 96 -6.19 13.87 3.47
C LYS A 96 -6.05 14.41 2.07
N LEU A 97 -5.26 13.76 1.22
CA LEU A 97 -5.12 14.17 -0.16
C LEU A 97 -6.48 14.06 -0.87
N TYR A 98 -6.86 15.12 -1.55
CA TYR A 98 -7.99 15.12 -2.48
C TYR A 98 -7.50 15.15 -3.92
N MET A 99 -6.62 16.11 -4.23
CA MET A 99 -6.12 16.34 -5.58
C MET A 99 -4.75 17.03 -5.55
N ILE A 100 -3.90 16.74 -6.53
CA ILE A 100 -2.70 17.51 -6.83
C ILE A 100 -2.87 18.06 -8.24
N GLN A 101 -2.90 19.38 -8.38
CA GLN A 101 -2.89 20.04 -9.67
C GLN A 101 -1.49 20.53 -9.97
N PHE A 102 -1.01 20.27 -11.18
CA PHE A 102 0.30 20.74 -11.57
C PHE A 102 0.39 21.07 -13.05
N LYS A 103 1.34 21.93 -13.37
CA LYS A 103 1.58 22.39 -14.73
C LYS A 103 2.97 21.97 -15.20
N THR A 104 3.01 21.37 -16.39
CA THR A 104 4.22 20.99 -17.11
C THR A 104 4.11 21.52 -18.52
N GLY A 105 4.85 22.59 -18.86
CA GLY A 105 4.73 23.26 -20.16
C GLY A 105 3.38 23.95 -20.34
N THR A 106 2.67 23.70 -21.45
CA THR A 106 1.36 24.32 -21.72
C THR A 106 0.19 23.62 -21.02
N ASP A 107 0.36 22.35 -20.66
CA ASP A 107 -0.75 21.51 -20.25
C ASP A 107 -0.91 21.49 -18.73
N VAL A 108 -2.17 21.57 -18.29
CA VAL A 108 -2.55 21.38 -16.89
C VAL A 108 -2.82 19.89 -16.69
N SER A 109 -2.12 19.32 -15.73
CA SER A 109 -2.30 17.94 -15.32
C SER A 109 -2.83 17.87 -13.88
N ALA A 110 -3.55 16.80 -13.56
CA ALA A 110 -4.06 16.57 -12.23
C ALA A 110 -3.83 15.12 -11.80
N ILE A 111 -3.59 14.93 -10.51
CA ILE A 111 -3.69 13.64 -9.83
C ILE A 111 -4.87 13.72 -8.89
N GLU A 112 -5.82 12.82 -9.02
CA GLU A 112 -7.04 12.82 -8.21
C GLU A 112 -7.17 11.54 -7.42
N LEU A 113 -7.53 11.68 -6.14
CA LEU A 113 -7.89 10.56 -5.29
C LEU A 113 -9.42 10.39 -5.31
N ILE A 114 -9.89 9.36 -5.99
CA ILE A 114 -11.32 9.11 -6.22
C ILE A 114 -11.77 7.94 -5.34
N ALA A 115 -12.87 8.12 -4.62
CA ALA A 115 -13.47 7.04 -3.83
C ALA A 115 -14.00 5.92 -4.74
N VAL A 116 -13.74 4.66 -4.38
CA VAL A 116 -14.29 3.50 -5.07
C VAL A 116 -15.71 3.23 -4.54
N PRO A 117 -16.78 3.29 -5.35
CA PRO A 117 -18.17 3.26 -4.87
C PRO A 117 -18.61 1.96 -4.17
N ALA A 118 -17.81 0.89 -4.29
CA ALA A 118 -17.97 -0.36 -3.57
C ALA A 118 -16.61 -1.07 -3.59
N PRO A 119 -15.74 -0.85 -2.58
CA PRO A 119 -14.46 -1.53 -2.53
C PRO A 119 -14.70 -3.04 -2.43
N ASP A 120 -14.34 -3.76 -3.48
CA ASP A 120 -14.29 -5.21 -3.45
C ASP A 120 -13.05 -5.66 -2.65
N LYS A 121 -12.96 -6.95 -2.30
CA LYS A 121 -11.83 -7.52 -1.54
C LYS A 121 -10.47 -7.38 -2.24
N THR A 122 -10.47 -6.94 -3.49
CA THR A 122 -9.31 -6.80 -4.35
C THR A 122 -8.89 -5.35 -4.56
N LYS A 123 -9.63 -4.36 -4.04
CA LYS A 123 -9.36 -2.93 -4.23
C LYS A 123 -9.31 -2.18 -2.90
N GLY A 124 -8.61 -1.06 -2.90
CA GLY A 124 -8.61 -0.12 -1.79
C GLY A 124 -9.87 0.74 -1.75
N LYS A 125 -9.97 1.58 -0.72
CA LYS A 125 -11.04 2.59 -0.59
C LYS A 125 -11.01 3.64 -1.70
N TYR A 126 -9.84 3.92 -2.24
CA TYR A 126 -9.61 4.96 -3.23
C TYR A 126 -8.78 4.46 -4.40
N LYS A 127 -8.98 5.10 -5.54
CA LYS A 127 -8.11 5.00 -6.72
C LYS A 127 -7.43 6.34 -6.98
N LEU A 128 -6.18 6.29 -7.39
CA LEU A 128 -5.39 7.44 -7.80
C LEU A 128 -5.32 7.43 -9.32
N VAL A 129 -5.82 8.50 -9.93
CA VAL A 129 -5.83 8.69 -11.38
C VAL A 129 -5.00 9.90 -11.75
N TYR A 130 -4.36 9.81 -12.90
CA TYR A 130 -3.63 10.90 -13.53
C TYR A 130 -4.41 11.38 -14.75
N THR A 131 -4.62 12.69 -14.85
CA THR A 131 -5.35 13.32 -15.94
C THR A 131 -4.47 14.35 -16.62
N VAL A 132 -4.40 14.31 -17.96
CA VAL A 132 -3.72 15.30 -18.81
C VAL A 132 -4.66 15.70 -19.93
N GLY A 133 -5.21 16.91 -19.88
CA GLY A 133 -6.24 17.32 -20.85
C GLY A 133 -7.43 16.36 -20.82
N PRO A 134 -7.82 15.75 -21.96
CA PRO A 134 -8.91 14.77 -22.03
C PRO A 134 -8.51 13.35 -21.59
N ASP A 135 -7.21 13.04 -21.50
CA ASP A 135 -6.72 11.70 -21.25
C ASP A 135 -6.62 11.41 -19.75
N THR A 136 -7.06 10.22 -19.33
CA THR A 136 -7.00 9.77 -17.93
C THR A 136 -6.36 8.38 -17.85
N ALA A 137 -5.39 8.21 -16.96
CA ALA A 137 -4.70 6.96 -16.67
C ALA A 137 -4.83 6.56 -15.19
N LEU A 138 -4.99 5.27 -14.92
CA LEU A 138 -4.99 4.73 -13.56
C LEU A 138 -3.54 4.57 -13.06
N ILE A 139 -3.22 5.12 -11.90
CA ILE A 139 -1.92 4.89 -11.22
C ILE A 139 -2.04 3.69 -10.29
N SER A 140 -3.04 3.69 -9.40
CA SER A 140 -3.30 2.57 -8.48
C SER A 140 -4.74 2.62 -7.98
N ASP A 141 -5.37 1.45 -7.79
CA ASP A 141 -6.69 1.28 -7.18
C ASP A 141 -6.65 0.56 -5.82
N MET A 142 -5.45 0.47 -5.22
CA MET A 142 -5.17 -0.25 -3.97
C MET A 142 -5.02 0.68 -2.76
N ILE A 143 -5.38 1.96 -2.90
CA ILE A 143 -5.07 2.99 -1.92
C ILE A 143 -6.13 3.02 -0.83
N GLU A 144 -5.69 3.01 0.42
CA GLU A 144 -6.57 3.14 1.58
C GLU A 144 -6.70 4.58 2.07
N ASP A 145 -5.58 5.30 2.11
CA ASP A 145 -5.50 6.67 2.60
C ASP A 145 -4.20 7.30 2.10
N ILE A 146 -4.24 8.59 1.78
CA ILE A 146 -3.02 9.39 1.55
C ILE A 146 -3.12 10.62 2.46
N GLN A 147 -2.22 10.71 3.42
CA GLN A 147 -2.10 11.86 4.30
C GLN A 147 -1.00 12.77 3.79
N VAL A 148 -1.26 14.07 3.83
CA VAL A 148 -0.31 15.10 3.40
C VAL A 148 -0.05 16.03 4.57
N LYS A 149 1.22 16.29 4.84
CA LYS A 149 1.66 17.16 5.93
C LYS A 149 2.76 18.11 5.46
N ARG A 150 2.63 19.39 5.76
CA ARG A 150 3.69 20.39 5.63
C ARG A 150 3.97 21.00 6.99
N LYS A 151 5.18 20.83 7.50
CA LYS A 151 5.61 21.37 8.79
C LYS A 151 5.79 22.89 8.71
N LYS A 152 5.59 23.59 9.84
CA LYS A 152 5.95 25.00 9.97
C LYS A 152 7.44 25.19 9.69
N ASN A 153 7.81 26.30 9.06
CA ASN A 153 9.18 26.64 8.64
C ASN A 153 9.80 25.65 7.63
N SER A 154 8.98 24.83 6.97
CA SER A 154 9.45 23.85 6.00
C SER A 154 8.65 23.97 4.71
N ASP A 155 9.36 24.16 3.59
CA ASP A 155 8.79 24.07 2.24
C ASP A 155 8.67 22.61 1.76
N ILE A 156 9.02 21.65 2.62
CA ILE A 156 8.89 20.22 2.34
C ILE A 156 7.48 19.76 2.71
N VAL A 157 6.83 19.12 1.75
CA VAL A 157 5.55 18.43 1.92
C VAL A 157 5.80 16.93 1.98
N GLU A 158 5.30 16.31 3.04
CA GLU A 158 5.39 14.89 3.32
C GLU A 158 4.07 14.21 2.93
N PHE A 159 4.15 13.15 2.14
CA PHE A 159 3.04 12.31 1.73
C PHE A 159 3.21 10.96 2.41
N THR A 160 2.21 10.54 3.17
CA THR A 160 2.15 9.20 3.77
C THR A 160 1.00 8.45 3.13
N CYS A 161 1.32 7.43 2.34
CA CYS A 161 0.34 6.63 1.61
C CYS A 161 0.24 5.25 2.24
N SER A 162 -0.98 4.78 2.45
CA SER A 162 -1.29 3.49 3.04
C SER A 162 -2.01 2.61 2.02
N PHE A 163 -1.57 1.36 1.92
CA PHE A 163 -2.19 0.31 1.11
C PHE A 163 -2.60 -0.84 2.00
N ASN A 164 -3.71 -1.47 1.68
CA ASN A 164 -4.20 -2.63 2.42
C ASN A 164 -4.99 -3.51 1.45
N LYS A 165 -4.88 -4.82 1.63
CA LYS A 165 -5.68 -5.80 0.89
C LYS A 165 -6.53 -6.59 1.87
N HIS A 166 -7.81 -6.76 1.57
CA HIS A 166 -8.78 -7.41 2.46
C HIS A 166 -9.49 -8.59 1.80
N GLY A 167 -9.02 -9.83 2.02
CA GLY A 167 -9.77 -11.08 1.71
C GLY A 167 -8.87 -12.27 1.35
N GLU A 168 -9.26 -13.56 1.47
CA GLU A 168 -10.39 -14.27 2.09
C GLU A 168 -9.83 -15.48 2.88
N THR A 169 -10.41 -15.74 4.07
CA THR A 169 -10.30 -16.97 4.90
C THR A 169 -8.95 -17.71 5.00
N LEU A 170 -8.16 -17.25 5.98
CA LEU A 170 -7.63 -18.01 7.13
C LEU A 170 -7.18 -16.93 8.14
N GLU A 171 -8.16 -16.28 8.78
CA GLU A 171 -8.03 -15.18 9.75
C GLU A 171 -6.98 -14.09 9.41
N LYS A 172 -7.43 -13.03 8.71
CA LYS A 172 -6.79 -11.71 8.67
C LYS A 172 -5.32 -11.74 8.22
N LEU A 173 -5.07 -12.13 6.97
CA LEU A 173 -3.88 -11.67 6.25
C LEU A 173 -4.00 -10.19 5.95
N LYS A 174 -3.95 -9.36 6.99
CA LYS A 174 -3.84 -7.92 6.86
C LYS A 174 -2.38 -7.62 6.58
N VAL A 175 -2.05 -7.42 5.32
CA VAL A 175 -0.76 -6.85 4.95
C VAL A 175 -1.02 -5.37 4.70
N GLU A 176 -0.44 -4.55 5.56
CA GLU A 176 -0.43 -3.11 5.40
C GLU A 176 0.97 -2.70 4.96
N GLU A 177 1.02 -1.84 3.96
CA GLU A 177 2.24 -1.18 3.56
C GLU A 177 1.99 0.33 3.63
N THR A 178 2.88 1.02 4.32
CA THR A 178 2.88 2.47 4.41
C THR A 178 4.20 2.97 3.87
N PHE A 179 4.16 3.90 2.92
CA PHE A 179 5.34 4.62 2.49
C PHE A 179 5.19 6.11 2.78
N THR A 180 6.32 6.75 3.07
CA THR A 180 6.41 8.19 3.25
C THR A 180 7.39 8.75 2.23
N GLU A 181 6.92 9.69 1.40
CA GLU A 181 7.76 10.42 0.44
C GLU A 181 7.72 11.92 0.78
N SER A 182 8.85 12.59 0.66
CA SER A 182 8.98 14.03 0.89
C SER A 182 9.29 14.75 -0.41
N LEU A 183 8.52 15.79 -0.72
CA LEU A 183 8.73 16.65 -1.88
C LEU A 183 9.01 18.08 -1.44
N ALA A 184 10.06 18.67 -2.02
CA ALA A 184 10.30 20.11 -1.95
C ALA A 184 9.86 20.75 -3.28
N TYR A 185 9.24 21.93 -3.21
CA TYR A 185 8.89 22.70 -4.40
C TYR A 185 10.16 23.14 -5.15
N LYS A 186 10.14 23.01 -6.48
CA LYS A 186 11.29 23.32 -7.34
C LYS A 186 11.54 24.83 -7.43
N GLU A 187 10.48 25.61 -7.53
CA GLU A 187 10.55 27.07 -7.54
C GLU A 187 9.57 27.64 -6.50
N LYS A 188 9.96 28.75 -5.87
CA LYS A 188 9.00 29.58 -5.11
C LYS A 188 8.13 30.45 -6.03
N TYR A 189 8.23 30.31 -7.36
CA TYR A 189 7.73 31.25 -8.38
C TYR A 189 7.21 30.54 -9.62
#